data_AF-A0A914EUZ2-F1
#
_entry.id   AF-A0A914EUZ2-F1
#
_cell.length_a   1.000
_cell.length_b   1.000
_cell.length_c   1.000
_cell.angle_alpha   90.00
_cell.angle_beta   90.00
_cell.angle_gamma   90.00
#
_symmetry.space_group_name_H-M   'P 1'
#
loop_
_entity.id
_entity.type
_entity.pdbx_description
1 polymer ?
#
loop_
_entity_poly.entity_id
_entity_poly.type
_entity_poly.pdbx_seq_one_letter_code
_entity_poly.pdbx_strand_id
1 'polypeptide(L)'
;MEIYEVNHYERWSTPGGKDDLFGKYVNTFIALKCQASGYPCPEDEREAYVADYMAKENVKLNPADIEFNPGKRAVAKLMANSLWGKLAQRSNLSEVKITKTVADFHKVMNDPEHEILDFCHINEHTDRIVIRKKEEFQTSSKATCVPVACFVTAHARLKLYSYLEQVKAEHRIYCDTDSLIYIHKFGTIPVKEGIFLGQMGREYLEYRIIEIIVAGPKNYALLMVDKDGNIKVVIKIRGFPLTYSASQLLTFEKMKEKIFQQFRYPSSKPDPINVDYINIKRNKEAELKNVPMVKQWIPVMKKGPVKKDFIVEPWGYIAKVTFL
;
A
#
# COMPACT_ATOMS: atom_id res chain seq x y z
N MET A 1 -6.25 7.74 34.74
CA MET A 1 -6.88 6.41 34.77
C MET A 1 -7.13 6.02 33.33
N GLU A 2 -6.43 5.01 32.82
CA GLU A 2 -6.66 4.52 31.45
C GLU A 2 -7.80 3.51 31.52
N ILE A 3 -8.86 3.75 30.74
CA ILE A 3 -9.99 2.84 30.61
C ILE A 3 -9.77 2.03 29.34
N TYR A 4 -9.80 0.70 29.46
CA TYR A 4 -9.65 -0.22 28.34
C TYR A 4 -11.00 -0.87 28.03
N GLU A 5 -11.39 -0.86 26.77
CA GLU A 5 -12.62 -1.50 26.29
C GLU A 5 -12.28 -2.86 25.65
N VAL A 6 -12.97 -3.92 26.08
CA VAL A 6 -12.84 -5.26 25.49
C VAL A 6 -14.17 -5.62 24.84
N ASN A 7 -14.13 -5.86 23.54
CA ASN A 7 -15.31 -6.24 22.76
C ASN A 7 -15.34 -7.77 22.56
N HIS A 8 -16.47 -8.40 22.91
CA HIS A 8 -16.73 -9.82 22.69
C HIS A 8 -17.76 -10.00 21.57
N TYR A 9 -17.51 -10.95 20.66
CA TYR A 9 -18.39 -11.25 19.53
C TYR A 9 -18.85 -12.71 19.61
N GLU A 10 -20.16 -12.90 19.73
CA GLU A 10 -20.78 -14.23 19.85
C GLU A 10 -20.81 -15.02 18.53
N ARG A 11 -20.74 -14.32 17.38
CA ARG A 11 -20.85 -14.91 16.05
C ARG A 11 -19.84 -14.32 15.08
N TRP A 12 -19.39 -15.16 14.15
CA TRP A 12 -18.45 -14.81 13.10
C TRP A 12 -19.06 -15.07 11.72
N SER A 13 -18.79 -14.17 10.78
CA SER A 13 -19.18 -14.36 9.37
C SER A 13 -18.52 -15.62 8.82
N THR A 14 -19.32 -16.47 8.18
CA THR A 14 -18.81 -17.68 7.51
C THR A 14 -18.89 -17.47 5.99
N PRO A 15 -17.74 -17.46 5.26
CA PRO A 15 -17.75 -17.30 3.81
C PRO A 15 -18.63 -18.36 3.13
N GLY A 16 -19.54 -17.95 2.26
CA GLY A 16 -20.49 -18.85 1.58
C GLY A 16 -21.60 -19.44 2.46
N GLY A 17 -21.63 -19.10 3.75
CA GLY A 17 -22.69 -19.48 4.68
C GLY A 17 -23.89 -18.51 4.66
N LYS A 18 -24.92 -18.81 5.45
CA LYS A 18 -26.09 -17.92 5.61
C LYS A 18 -25.72 -16.56 6.22
N ASP A 19 -24.65 -16.52 7.02
CA ASP A 19 -24.15 -15.35 7.71
C ASP A 19 -22.97 -14.68 6.98
N ASP A 20 -22.82 -14.92 5.67
CA ASP A 20 -21.76 -14.28 4.87
C ASP A 20 -22.04 -12.78 4.67
N LEU A 21 -21.19 -11.95 5.27
CA LEU A 21 -21.31 -10.49 5.20
C LEU A 21 -20.80 -9.90 3.89
N PHE A 22 -19.80 -10.52 3.24
CA PHE A 22 -19.00 -9.85 2.20
C PHE A 22 -18.85 -10.64 0.91
N GLY A 23 -19.13 -11.95 0.89
CA GLY A 23 -18.88 -12.81 -0.27
C GLY A 23 -19.55 -12.29 -1.54
N LYS A 24 -20.83 -11.89 -1.49
CA LYS A 24 -21.52 -11.31 -2.65
C LYS A 24 -20.83 -10.04 -3.16
N TYR A 25 -20.41 -9.15 -2.26
CA TYR A 25 -19.71 -7.91 -2.61
C TYR A 25 -18.36 -8.21 -3.28
N VAL A 26 -17.54 -9.05 -2.64
CA VAL A 26 -16.21 -9.42 -3.13
C VAL A 26 -16.34 -10.12 -4.49
N ASN A 27 -17.21 -11.12 -4.61
CA ASN A 27 -17.39 -11.88 -5.86
C ASN A 27 -17.84 -10.98 -7.01
N THR A 28 -18.70 -9.99 -6.75
CA THR A 28 -19.14 -9.02 -7.76
C THR A 28 -17.96 -8.22 -8.31
N PHE A 29 -17.14 -7.62 -7.45
CA PHE A 29 -16.03 -6.79 -7.91
C PHE A 29 -14.84 -7.59 -8.44
N ILE A 30 -14.64 -8.81 -7.96
CA ILE A 30 -13.68 -9.75 -8.56
C ILE A 30 -14.13 -10.15 -9.97
N ALA A 31 -15.41 -10.51 -10.17
CA ALA A 31 -15.93 -10.81 -11.50
C ALA A 31 -15.73 -9.65 -12.48
N LEU A 32 -16.14 -8.43 -12.09
CA LEU A 32 -15.99 -7.23 -12.91
C LEU A 32 -14.52 -6.93 -13.24
N LYS A 33 -13.62 -7.09 -12.26
CA LYS A 33 -12.19 -6.89 -12.46
C LYS A 33 -11.61 -7.93 -13.42
N CYS A 34 -11.97 -9.21 -13.28
CA CYS A 34 -11.48 -10.29 -14.13
C CYS A 34 -11.99 -10.12 -15.57
N GLN A 35 -13.29 -9.87 -15.75
CA GLN A 35 -13.88 -9.57 -17.05
C GLN A 35 -13.19 -8.37 -17.74
N ALA A 36 -12.98 -7.27 -17.02
CA ALA A 36 -12.30 -6.10 -17.56
C ALA A 36 -10.78 -6.27 -17.76
N SER A 37 -10.18 -7.39 -17.31
CA SER A 37 -8.77 -7.69 -17.55
C SER A 37 -8.54 -8.41 -18.89
N GLY A 38 -9.60 -8.86 -19.56
CA GLY A 38 -9.50 -9.73 -20.73
C GLY A 38 -9.05 -11.15 -20.36
N TYR A 39 -9.01 -12.03 -21.37
CA TYR A 39 -8.53 -13.40 -21.19
C TYR A 39 -7.00 -13.41 -21.01
N PRO A 40 -6.48 -14.05 -19.95
CA PRO A 40 -5.04 -14.23 -19.77
C PRO A 40 -4.48 -15.45 -20.53
N CYS A 41 -5.36 -16.23 -21.17
CA CYS A 41 -5.04 -17.48 -21.82
C CYS A 41 -5.45 -17.47 -23.31
N PRO A 42 -4.92 -18.41 -24.11
CA PRO A 42 -5.32 -18.59 -25.50
C PRO A 42 -6.77 -19.07 -25.63
N GLU A 43 -7.31 -19.07 -26.85
CA GLU A 43 -8.73 -19.26 -27.11
C GLU A 43 -9.28 -20.64 -26.69
N ASP A 44 -8.48 -21.69 -26.86
CA ASP A 44 -8.80 -23.07 -26.48
C ASP A 44 -8.91 -23.28 -24.96
N GLU A 45 -8.34 -22.39 -24.14
CA GLU A 45 -8.39 -22.46 -22.68
C GLU A 45 -9.46 -21.54 -22.05
N ARG A 46 -10.19 -20.75 -22.85
CA ARG A 46 -11.13 -19.72 -22.33
C ARG A 46 -12.33 -20.31 -21.59
N GLU A 47 -12.86 -21.42 -22.09
CA GLU A 47 -13.98 -22.11 -21.43
C GLU A 47 -13.56 -22.69 -20.07
N ALA A 48 -12.38 -23.32 -20.04
CA ALA A 48 -11.79 -23.84 -18.80
C ALA A 48 -11.53 -22.71 -17.80
N TYR A 49 -11.03 -21.55 -18.24
CA TYR A 49 -10.83 -20.38 -17.40
C TYR A 49 -12.14 -19.92 -16.72
N VAL A 50 -13.24 -19.82 -17.46
CA VAL A 50 -14.54 -19.41 -16.91
C VAL A 50 -15.10 -20.47 -15.95
N ALA A 51 -15.00 -21.76 -16.31
CA ALA A 51 -15.44 -22.86 -15.47
C ALA A 51 -14.65 -22.93 -14.16
N ASP A 52 -13.33 -22.74 -14.21
CA ASP A 52 -12.45 -22.74 -13.05
C ASP A 52 -12.79 -21.63 -12.05
N TYR A 53 -13.11 -20.43 -12.53
CA TYR A 53 -13.53 -19.33 -11.66
C TYR A 53 -14.84 -19.63 -10.93
N MET A 54 -15.78 -20.28 -11.59
CA MET A 54 -17.01 -20.73 -10.94
C MET A 54 -16.72 -21.83 -9.92
N ALA A 55 -15.94 -22.85 -10.30
CA ALA A 55 -15.68 -24.03 -9.46
C ALA A 55 -14.82 -23.72 -8.23
N LYS A 56 -13.80 -22.86 -8.38
CA LYS A 56 -12.80 -22.60 -7.32
C LYS A 56 -13.13 -21.39 -6.46
N GLU A 57 -13.72 -20.34 -7.05
CA GLU A 57 -13.95 -19.06 -6.38
C GLU A 57 -15.45 -18.76 -6.15
N ASN A 58 -16.35 -19.59 -6.69
CA ASN A 58 -17.79 -19.29 -6.73
C ASN A 58 -18.07 -17.90 -7.35
N VAL A 59 -17.26 -17.54 -8.36
CA VAL A 59 -17.35 -16.28 -9.09
C VAL A 59 -17.82 -16.57 -10.50
N LYS A 60 -19.03 -16.10 -10.82
CA LYS A 60 -19.60 -16.22 -12.16
C LYS A 60 -18.99 -15.14 -13.07
N LEU A 61 -18.25 -15.57 -14.08
CA LEU A 61 -17.80 -14.71 -15.18
C LEU A 61 -18.76 -14.84 -16.37
N ASN A 62 -19.07 -13.73 -17.03
CA ASN A 62 -19.79 -13.75 -18.30
C ASN A 62 -18.79 -13.69 -19.46
N PRO A 63 -18.64 -14.76 -20.28
CA PRO A 63 -17.71 -14.79 -21.41
C PRO A 63 -17.85 -13.60 -22.37
N ALA A 64 -19.08 -13.14 -22.61
CA ALA A 64 -19.34 -12.02 -23.52
C ALA A 64 -18.85 -10.66 -23.00
N ASP A 65 -18.62 -10.54 -21.68
CA ASP A 65 -18.13 -9.32 -21.04
C ASP A 65 -16.62 -9.35 -20.78
N ILE A 66 -15.92 -10.45 -21.13
CA ILE A 66 -14.47 -10.57 -20.93
C ILE A 66 -13.76 -9.85 -22.07
N GLU A 67 -13.40 -8.59 -21.81
CA GLU A 67 -12.72 -7.71 -22.74
C GLU A 67 -11.74 -6.82 -21.98
N PHE A 68 -10.55 -6.60 -22.53
CA PHE A 68 -9.57 -5.73 -21.92
C PHE A 68 -10.08 -4.29 -21.86
N ASN A 69 -10.40 -3.82 -20.66
CA ASN A 69 -10.88 -2.47 -20.40
C ASN A 69 -10.18 -1.87 -19.15
N PRO A 70 -9.12 -1.07 -19.33
CA PRO A 70 -8.33 -0.58 -18.20
C PRO A 70 -9.13 0.32 -17.26
N GLY A 71 -10.10 1.09 -17.76
CA GLY A 71 -10.94 1.99 -16.96
C GLY A 71 -11.91 1.21 -16.06
N LYS A 72 -12.69 0.28 -16.63
CA LYS A 72 -13.58 -0.60 -15.86
C LYS A 72 -12.81 -1.41 -14.83
N ARG A 73 -11.64 -1.93 -15.22
CA ARG A 73 -10.76 -2.68 -14.33
C ARG A 73 -10.28 -1.83 -13.15
N ALA A 74 -9.91 -0.57 -13.40
CA ALA A 74 -9.47 0.34 -12.35
C ALA A 74 -10.58 0.61 -11.32
N VAL A 75 -11.81 0.86 -11.80
CA VAL A 75 -12.99 1.07 -10.93
C VAL A 75 -13.31 -0.19 -10.13
N ALA A 76 -13.38 -1.36 -10.77
CA ALA A 76 -13.67 -2.62 -10.09
C ALA A 76 -12.62 -2.94 -9.01
N LYS A 77 -11.32 -2.75 -9.32
CA LYS A 77 -10.23 -2.91 -8.36
C LYS A 77 -10.32 -1.91 -7.21
N LEU A 78 -10.66 -0.66 -7.50
CA LEU A 78 -10.83 0.37 -6.47
C LEU A 78 -11.93 -0.04 -5.49
N MET A 79 -13.10 -0.42 -6.00
CA MET A 79 -14.22 -0.85 -5.17
C MET A 79 -13.88 -2.08 -4.30
N ALA A 80 -13.25 -3.10 -4.89
CA ALA A 80 -12.78 -4.28 -4.14
C ALA A 80 -11.83 -3.91 -2.99
N ASN A 81 -10.93 -2.93 -3.22
CA ASN A 81 -9.93 -2.53 -2.24
C ASN A 81 -10.42 -1.48 -1.23
N SER A 82 -11.43 -0.67 -1.57
CA SER A 82 -11.89 0.45 -0.74
C SER A 82 -12.75 0.01 0.44
N LEU A 83 -13.41 -1.16 0.37
CA LEU A 83 -14.34 -1.62 1.40
C LEU A 83 -13.69 -1.67 2.79
N TRP A 84 -12.59 -2.40 2.96
CA TRP A 84 -11.94 -2.54 4.27
C TRP A 84 -11.41 -1.19 4.79
N GLY A 85 -10.93 -0.33 3.89
CA GLY A 85 -10.47 1.01 4.23
C GLY A 85 -11.61 1.90 4.73
N LYS A 86 -12.81 1.73 4.18
CA LYS A 86 -14.03 2.41 4.64
C LYS A 86 -14.44 1.94 6.03
N LEU A 87 -14.34 0.63 6.32
CA LEU A 87 -14.60 0.08 7.65
C LEU A 87 -13.63 0.63 8.71
N ALA A 88 -12.41 1.00 8.33
CA ALA A 88 -11.41 1.63 9.21
C ALA A 88 -11.41 3.17 9.18
N GLN A 89 -12.38 3.80 8.52
CA GLN A 89 -12.33 5.25 8.33
C GLN A 89 -12.51 5.98 9.66
N ARG A 90 -11.54 6.86 9.97
CA ARG A 90 -11.63 7.79 11.10
C ARG A 90 -12.82 8.73 10.88
N SER A 91 -13.72 8.82 11.88
CA SER A 91 -14.89 9.70 11.84
C SER A 91 -14.56 11.16 12.20
N ASN A 92 -13.49 11.42 12.94
CA ASN A 92 -13.07 12.78 13.29
C ASN A 92 -12.09 13.40 12.27
N LEU A 93 -12.59 13.77 11.09
CA LEU A 93 -11.82 14.52 10.10
C LEU A 93 -12.07 16.02 10.25
N SER A 94 -11.05 16.83 9.97
CA SER A 94 -11.25 18.28 9.87
C SER A 94 -12.07 18.61 8.63
N GLU A 95 -13.00 19.54 8.76
CA GLU A 95 -13.81 20.08 7.68
C GLU A 95 -13.42 21.52 7.40
N VAL A 96 -13.60 21.96 6.15
CA VAL A 96 -13.48 23.37 5.78
C VAL A 96 -14.89 23.92 5.56
N LYS A 97 -15.27 24.94 6.33
CA LYS A 97 -16.48 25.74 6.10
C LYS A 97 -16.10 27.04 5.41
N ILE A 98 -16.92 27.44 4.44
CA ILE A 98 -16.81 28.73 3.79
C ILE A 98 -18.04 29.54 4.19
N THR A 99 -17.84 30.71 4.80
CA THR A 99 -18.90 31.63 5.20
C THR A 99 -18.83 32.90 4.36
N LYS A 100 -19.98 33.51 4.10
CA LYS A 100 -20.07 34.76 3.30
C LYS A 100 -20.65 35.94 4.05
N THR A 101 -21.17 35.69 5.25
CA THR A 101 -21.80 36.71 6.09
C THR A 101 -21.18 36.65 7.48
N VAL A 102 -21.16 37.81 8.13
CA VAL A 102 -20.70 37.95 9.52
C VAL A 102 -21.52 37.04 10.46
N ALA A 103 -22.83 36.92 10.20
CA ALA A 103 -23.72 36.06 10.97
C ALA A 103 -23.34 34.57 10.86
N ASP A 104 -23.07 34.08 9.65
CA ASP A 104 -22.66 32.69 9.44
C ASP A 104 -21.27 32.42 10.03
N PHE A 105 -20.35 33.38 9.90
CA PHE A 105 -19.02 33.30 10.51
C PHE A 105 -19.13 33.13 12.02
N HIS A 106 -19.84 34.02 12.71
CA HIS A 106 -20.02 33.92 14.16
C HIS A 106 -20.81 32.68 14.57
N LYS A 107 -21.75 32.21 13.75
CA LYS A 107 -22.46 30.95 14.01
C LYS A 107 -21.49 29.77 14.06
N VAL A 108 -20.54 29.69 13.13
CA VAL A 108 -19.53 28.61 13.12
C VAL A 108 -18.51 28.79 14.25
N MET A 109 -18.03 30.01 14.48
CA MET A 109 -17.03 30.30 15.51
C MET A 109 -17.53 30.05 16.94
N ASN A 110 -18.83 30.25 17.18
CA ASN A 110 -19.46 30.08 18.49
C ASN A 110 -20.14 28.72 18.66
N ASP A 111 -20.04 27.81 17.68
CA ASP A 111 -20.65 26.49 17.78
C ASP A 111 -19.89 25.63 18.82
N PRO A 112 -20.53 25.24 19.94
CA PRO A 112 -19.86 24.48 20.99
C PRO A 112 -19.50 23.05 20.55
N GLU A 113 -20.13 22.50 19.51
CA GLU A 113 -19.83 21.14 19.01
C GLU A 113 -18.47 21.04 18.31
N HIS A 114 -17.94 22.19 17.86
CA HIS A 114 -16.76 22.24 17.01
C HIS A 114 -15.58 22.92 17.71
N GLU A 115 -14.39 22.42 17.41
CA GLU A 115 -13.11 23.06 17.69
C GLU A 115 -12.66 23.80 16.42
N ILE A 116 -12.31 25.08 16.55
CA ILE A 116 -11.74 25.88 15.47
C ILE A 116 -10.23 25.60 15.39
N LEU A 117 -9.78 25.01 14.29
CA LEU A 117 -8.37 24.68 14.08
C LEU A 117 -7.58 25.82 13.43
N ASP A 118 -8.22 26.54 12.51
CA ASP A 118 -7.64 27.66 11.75
C ASP A 118 -8.78 28.47 11.13
N PHE A 119 -8.57 29.77 10.89
CA PHE A 119 -9.46 30.54 10.04
C PHE A 119 -8.69 31.65 9.31
N CYS A 120 -9.22 32.08 8.17
CA CYS A 120 -8.71 33.22 7.43
C CYS A 120 -9.84 33.92 6.67
N HIS A 121 -9.79 35.25 6.65
CA HIS A 121 -10.61 36.07 5.76
C HIS A 121 -9.94 36.05 4.38
N ILE A 122 -10.58 35.39 3.40
CA ILE A 122 -10.06 35.33 2.03
C ILE A 122 -10.23 36.69 1.35
N ASN A 123 -11.38 37.33 1.57
CA ASN A 123 -11.72 38.68 1.13
C ASN A 123 -12.81 39.27 2.03
N GLU A 124 -13.26 40.49 1.74
CA GLU A 124 -14.27 41.23 2.51
C GLU A 124 -15.63 40.49 2.69
N HIS A 125 -15.89 39.46 1.89
CA HIS A 125 -17.17 38.75 1.86
C HIS A 125 -17.00 37.23 1.98
N THR A 126 -15.81 36.72 2.28
CA THR A 126 -15.56 35.28 2.29
C THR A 126 -14.56 34.91 3.36
N ASP A 127 -14.99 34.07 4.29
CA ASP A 127 -14.13 33.47 5.29
C ASP A 127 -13.98 31.98 5.03
N ARG A 128 -12.81 31.47 5.37
CA ARG A 128 -12.52 30.05 5.40
C ARG A 128 -12.19 29.67 6.82
N ILE A 129 -12.97 28.74 7.36
CA ILE A 129 -12.82 28.23 8.73
C ILE A 129 -12.53 26.74 8.63
N VAL A 130 -11.45 26.29 9.27
CA VAL A 130 -11.13 24.88 9.43
C VAL A 130 -11.62 24.46 10.81
N ILE A 131 -12.58 23.55 10.83
CA ILE A 131 -13.19 23.06 12.05
C ILE A 131 -12.97 21.56 12.21
N ARG A 132 -13.07 21.09 13.44
CA ARG A 132 -13.12 19.67 13.76
C ARG A 132 -14.19 19.44 14.81
N LYS A 133 -14.94 18.35 14.71
CA LYS A 133 -15.93 18.03 15.74
C LYS A 133 -15.21 17.59 17.02
N LYS A 134 -15.62 18.14 18.16
CA LYS A 134 -15.07 17.71 19.46
C LYS A 134 -15.49 16.27 19.73
N GLU A 135 -14.64 15.53 20.43
CA GLU A 135 -14.82 14.07 20.65
C GLU A 135 -16.16 13.75 21.33
N GLU A 136 -16.59 14.60 22.28
CA GLU A 136 -17.85 14.48 23.01
C GLU A 136 -19.10 14.51 22.10
N PHE A 137 -19.02 15.21 20.98
CA PHE A 137 -20.13 15.35 20.02
C PHE A 137 -19.93 14.47 18.78
N GLN A 138 -18.86 13.68 18.75
CA GLN A 138 -18.51 12.84 17.62
C GLN A 138 -19.45 11.63 17.55
N THR A 139 -20.09 11.46 16.41
CA THR A 139 -20.86 10.24 16.13
C THR A 139 -20.05 9.32 15.23
N SER A 140 -19.99 8.03 15.59
CA SER A 140 -19.40 7.02 14.71
C SER A 140 -20.24 6.87 13.44
N SER A 141 -19.57 6.77 12.30
CA SER A 141 -20.23 6.49 11.03
C SER A 141 -20.87 5.09 11.09
N LYS A 142 -22.11 4.98 10.62
CA LYS A 142 -22.82 3.69 10.50
C LYS A 142 -22.10 2.69 9.57
N ALA A 143 -21.21 3.18 8.71
CA ALA A 143 -20.42 2.37 7.78
C ALA A 143 -19.05 1.95 8.34
N THR A 144 -18.66 2.42 9.53
CA THR A 144 -17.37 2.08 10.14
C THR A 144 -17.50 0.84 11.01
N CYS A 145 -16.59 -0.12 10.85
CA CYS A 145 -16.45 -1.29 11.70
C CYS A 145 -14.97 -1.61 11.89
N VAL A 146 -14.33 -0.90 12.83
CA VAL A 146 -12.90 -1.05 13.13
C VAL A 146 -12.52 -2.50 13.47
N PRO A 147 -13.30 -3.27 14.25
CA PRO A 147 -12.98 -4.67 14.55
C PRO A 147 -12.80 -5.53 13.29
N VAL A 148 -13.75 -5.45 12.35
CA VAL A 148 -13.66 -6.19 11.08
C VAL A 148 -12.43 -5.76 10.28
N ALA A 149 -12.15 -4.45 10.21
CA ALA A 149 -10.97 -3.95 9.52
C ALA A 149 -9.65 -4.46 10.15
N CYS A 150 -9.58 -4.54 11.49
CA CYS A 150 -8.46 -5.13 12.20
C CYS A 150 -8.23 -6.58 11.79
N PHE A 151 -9.29 -7.41 11.75
CA PHE A 151 -9.22 -8.79 11.31
C PHE A 151 -8.79 -8.93 9.84
N VAL A 152 -9.31 -8.08 8.94
CA VAL A 152 -8.88 -8.08 7.53
C VAL A 152 -7.36 -7.87 7.43
N THR A 153 -6.79 -6.89 8.14
CA THR A 153 -5.34 -6.67 8.12
C THR A 153 -4.55 -7.78 8.81
N ALA A 154 -5.10 -8.39 9.86
CA ALA A 154 -4.46 -9.50 10.56
C ALA A 154 -4.39 -10.74 9.66
N HIS A 155 -5.50 -11.13 9.03
CA HIS A 155 -5.55 -12.25 8.10
C HIS A 155 -4.68 -12.00 6.86
N ALA A 156 -4.63 -10.77 6.32
CA ALA A 156 -3.72 -10.43 5.24
C ALA A 156 -2.25 -10.64 5.62
N ARG A 157 -1.84 -10.22 6.84
CA ARG A 157 -0.48 -10.47 7.36
C ARG A 157 -0.19 -11.96 7.50
N LEU A 158 -1.12 -12.73 8.07
CA LEU A 158 -0.98 -14.19 8.21
C LEU A 158 -0.90 -14.88 6.84
N LYS A 159 -1.66 -14.41 5.85
CA LYS A 159 -1.62 -14.95 4.49
C LYS A 159 -0.25 -14.71 3.84
N LEU A 160 0.29 -13.50 3.92
CA LEU A 160 1.66 -13.22 3.45
C LEU A 160 2.69 -14.05 4.22
N TYR A 161 2.51 -14.20 5.53
CA TYR A 161 3.38 -15.02 6.37
C TYR A 161 3.40 -16.50 5.94
N SER A 162 2.25 -17.06 5.58
CA SER A 162 2.16 -18.44 5.07
C SER A 162 2.93 -18.67 3.77
N TYR A 163 3.12 -17.63 2.94
CA TYR A 163 3.98 -17.69 1.75
C TYR A 163 5.46 -17.50 2.10
N LEU A 164 5.76 -16.64 3.07
CA LEU A 164 7.11 -16.51 3.59
C LEU A 164 7.61 -17.85 4.15
N GLU A 165 6.79 -18.60 4.87
CA GLU A 165 7.15 -19.92 5.44
C GLU A 165 7.56 -20.96 4.40
N GLN A 166 7.03 -20.88 3.17
CA GLN A 166 7.43 -21.77 2.07
C GLN A 166 8.85 -21.49 1.56
N VAL A 167 9.38 -20.29 1.83
CA VAL A 167 10.72 -19.87 1.43
C VAL A 167 11.67 -20.05 2.62
N LYS A 168 12.84 -20.65 2.39
CA LYS A 168 13.90 -20.73 3.40
C LYS A 168 14.29 -19.34 3.90
N ALA A 169 14.58 -19.20 5.19
CA ALA A 169 14.80 -17.90 5.82
C ALA A 169 15.92 -17.09 5.13
N GLU A 170 17.02 -17.75 4.79
CA GLU A 170 18.19 -17.21 4.09
C GLU A 170 17.92 -16.79 2.64
N HIS A 171 16.80 -17.22 2.06
CA HIS A 171 16.41 -16.88 0.70
C HIS A 171 15.38 -15.74 0.63
N ARG A 172 14.83 -15.30 1.76
CA ARG A 172 13.85 -14.20 1.81
C ARG A 172 14.59 -12.87 1.71
N ILE A 173 14.27 -12.05 0.71
CA ILE A 173 14.94 -10.76 0.50
C ILE A 173 14.09 -9.60 1.03
N TYR A 174 12.83 -9.52 0.62
CA TYR A 174 11.98 -8.37 0.91
C TYR A 174 10.49 -8.76 0.86
N CYS A 175 9.66 -8.11 1.68
CA CYS A 175 8.21 -8.21 1.56
C CYS A 175 7.53 -6.85 1.83
N ASP A 176 6.41 -6.58 1.15
CA ASP A 176 5.55 -5.43 1.42
C ASP A 176 4.10 -5.78 1.14
N THR A 177 3.27 -5.70 2.19
CA THR A 177 1.80 -5.84 2.21
C THR A 177 1.24 -7.14 1.64
N ASP A 178 1.46 -7.40 0.35
CA ASP A 178 0.96 -8.49 -0.47
C ASP A 178 2.02 -9.03 -1.47
N SER A 179 3.28 -8.61 -1.32
CA SER A 179 4.40 -8.99 -2.19
C SER A 179 5.56 -9.60 -1.41
N LEU A 180 6.29 -10.51 -2.07
CA LEU A 180 7.49 -11.17 -1.56
C LEU A 180 8.53 -11.27 -2.67
N ILE A 181 9.77 -10.93 -2.37
CA ILE A 181 10.95 -11.11 -3.21
C ILE A 181 11.87 -12.11 -2.51
N TYR A 182 12.29 -13.14 -3.24
CA TYR A 182 13.11 -14.22 -2.70
C TYR A 182 14.03 -14.84 -3.76
N ILE A 183 15.04 -15.56 -3.28
CA ILE A 183 15.99 -16.33 -4.10
C ILE A 183 15.55 -17.79 -4.16
N HIS A 184 15.67 -18.42 -5.32
CA HIS A 184 15.50 -19.87 -5.43
C HIS A 184 16.42 -20.42 -6.52
N LYS A 185 16.72 -21.73 -6.46
CA LYS A 185 17.41 -22.40 -7.57
C LYS A 185 16.47 -22.50 -8.76
N PHE A 186 17.03 -22.42 -9.96
CA PHE A 186 16.24 -22.59 -11.18
C PHE A 186 15.50 -23.93 -11.14
N GLY A 187 14.20 -23.91 -11.47
CA GLY A 187 13.33 -25.09 -11.39
C GLY A 187 12.77 -25.44 -10.00
N THR A 188 13.21 -24.78 -8.92
CA THR A 188 12.74 -25.09 -7.55
C THR A 188 11.90 -23.95 -6.96
N ILE A 189 10.91 -23.45 -7.70
CA ILE A 189 10.06 -22.33 -7.25
C ILE A 189 9.29 -22.80 -5.99
N PRO A 190 9.58 -22.24 -4.79
CA PRO A 190 8.98 -22.67 -3.54
C PRO A 190 7.53 -22.17 -3.38
N VAL A 191 7.22 -20.99 -3.92
CA VAL A 191 5.89 -20.37 -3.82
C VAL A 191 5.09 -20.70 -5.07
N LYS A 192 3.99 -21.44 -4.91
CA LYS A 192 3.11 -21.78 -6.03
C LYS A 192 2.47 -20.52 -6.60
N GLU A 193 2.66 -20.31 -7.90
CA GLU A 193 2.03 -19.24 -8.64
C GLU A 193 0.57 -19.56 -8.95
N GLY A 194 -0.26 -18.52 -9.03
CA GLY A 194 -1.66 -18.70 -9.36
C GLY A 194 -2.39 -17.40 -9.67
N ILE A 195 -3.55 -17.55 -10.30
CA ILE A 195 -4.37 -16.44 -10.81
C ILE A 195 -5.63 -16.18 -9.97
N PHE A 196 -5.92 -17.06 -9.00
CA PHE A 196 -7.13 -17.01 -8.20
C PHE A 196 -6.96 -16.15 -6.94
N LEU A 197 -8.04 -15.92 -6.20
CA LEU A 197 -8.05 -14.95 -5.11
C LEU A 197 -7.10 -15.38 -3.98
N GLY A 198 -6.26 -14.45 -3.54
CA GLY A 198 -5.28 -14.71 -2.49
C GLY A 198 -4.10 -15.60 -2.89
N GLN A 199 -3.96 -15.95 -4.18
CA GLN A 199 -2.76 -16.60 -4.72
C GLN A 199 -1.68 -15.58 -5.11
N MET A 200 -0.43 -16.04 -5.22
CA MET A 200 0.71 -15.20 -5.60
C MET A 200 0.87 -15.23 -7.12
N GLY A 201 0.71 -14.08 -7.76
CA GLY A 201 1.03 -13.91 -9.18
C GLY A 201 2.46 -13.43 -9.38
N ARG A 202 3.10 -13.82 -10.49
CA ARG A 202 4.41 -13.28 -10.88
C ARG A 202 4.25 -11.89 -11.49
N GLU A 203 4.78 -10.86 -10.83
CA GLU A 203 4.63 -9.46 -11.27
C GLU A 203 5.41 -9.14 -12.55
N TYR A 204 6.60 -9.73 -12.72
CA TYR A 204 7.45 -9.54 -13.90
C TYR A 204 7.60 -10.87 -14.66
N LEU A 205 6.57 -11.25 -15.43
CA LEU A 205 6.53 -12.56 -16.10
C LEU A 205 7.67 -12.74 -17.12
N GLU A 206 8.01 -11.67 -17.84
CA GLU A 206 8.99 -11.67 -18.93
C GLU A 206 10.43 -11.40 -18.48
N TYR A 207 10.61 -10.99 -17.22
CA TYR A 207 11.91 -10.56 -16.71
C TYR A 207 12.36 -11.41 -15.52
N ARG A 208 13.67 -11.65 -15.44
CA ARG A 208 14.34 -12.23 -14.28
C ARG A 208 15.12 -11.15 -13.55
N ILE A 209 14.93 -11.05 -12.23
CA ILE A 209 15.75 -10.20 -11.38
C ILE A 209 17.17 -10.79 -11.31
N ILE A 210 18.17 -10.02 -11.73
CA ILE A 210 19.59 -10.39 -11.64
C ILE A 210 20.27 -9.74 -10.45
N GLU A 211 19.82 -8.55 -10.04
CA GLU A 211 20.31 -7.87 -8.86
C GLU A 211 19.18 -7.07 -8.19
N ILE A 212 19.19 -7.03 -6.86
CA ILE A 212 18.28 -6.22 -6.05
C ILE A 212 19.09 -5.48 -5.00
N ILE A 213 18.75 -4.21 -4.82
CA ILE A 213 19.26 -3.39 -3.71
C ILE A 213 18.08 -2.93 -2.85
N VAL A 214 18.22 -3.09 -1.53
CA VAL A 214 17.20 -2.70 -0.56
C VAL A 214 17.80 -1.69 0.40
N ALA A 215 17.39 -0.43 0.26
CA ALA A 215 17.80 0.68 1.12
C ALA A 215 16.85 0.87 2.32
N GLY A 216 15.76 0.10 2.40
CA GLY A 216 14.81 0.11 3.51
C GLY A 216 13.38 -0.19 3.08
N PRO A 217 12.41 -0.10 4.01
CA PRO A 217 10.99 -0.29 3.69
C PRO A 217 10.53 0.69 2.61
N LYS A 218 9.98 0.13 1.51
CA LYS A 218 9.50 0.87 0.33
C LYS A 218 10.58 1.73 -0.32
N ASN A 219 11.84 1.28 -0.22
CA ASN A 219 13.03 1.91 -0.78
C ASN A 219 13.95 0.81 -1.34
N TYR A 220 13.75 0.43 -2.59
CA TYR A 220 14.52 -0.63 -3.26
C TYR A 220 14.63 -0.39 -4.76
N ALA A 221 15.58 -1.06 -5.41
CA ALA A 221 15.66 -1.12 -6.86
C ALA A 221 15.95 -2.53 -7.35
N LEU A 222 15.41 -2.86 -8.52
CA LEU A 222 15.55 -4.14 -9.21
C LEU A 222 16.27 -3.90 -10.53
N LEU A 223 17.32 -4.68 -10.77
CA LEU A 223 17.95 -4.84 -12.06
C LEU A 223 17.48 -6.17 -12.64
N MET A 224 16.85 -6.13 -13.81
CA MET A 224 16.21 -7.30 -14.42
C MET A 224 16.63 -7.46 -15.87
N VAL A 225 16.58 -8.70 -16.36
CA VAL A 225 16.88 -9.05 -17.76
C VAL A 225 15.73 -9.88 -18.32
N ASP A 226 15.33 -9.60 -19.56
CA ASP A 226 14.37 -10.46 -20.29
C ASP A 226 15.08 -11.64 -20.99
N LYS A 227 14.33 -12.38 -21.82
CA LYS A 227 14.86 -13.53 -22.57
C LYS A 227 15.82 -13.11 -23.69
N ASP A 228 15.68 -11.89 -24.22
CA ASP A 228 16.48 -11.36 -25.32
C ASP A 228 17.75 -10.65 -24.83
N GLY A 229 17.91 -10.52 -23.51
CA GLY A 229 19.06 -9.88 -22.88
C GLY A 229 18.85 -8.38 -22.61
N ASN A 230 17.65 -7.83 -22.83
CA ASN A 230 17.38 -6.42 -22.55
C ASN A 230 17.30 -6.18 -21.05
N ILE A 231 17.98 -5.12 -20.61
CA ILE A 231 18.03 -4.73 -19.21
C ILE A 231 16.90 -3.77 -18.87
N LYS A 232 16.23 -4.02 -17.75
CA LYS A 232 15.20 -3.17 -17.16
C LYS A 232 15.52 -2.87 -15.71
N VAL A 233 15.57 -1.58 -15.38
CA VAL A 233 15.73 -1.10 -14.00
C VAL A 233 14.40 -0.60 -13.47
N VAL A 234 13.99 -1.08 -12.29
CA VAL A 234 12.81 -0.59 -11.57
C VAL A 234 13.23 -0.04 -10.23
N ILE A 235 12.95 1.23 -9.98
CA ILE A 235 13.28 1.94 -8.73
C ILE A 235 11.99 2.28 -7.99
N LYS A 236 11.91 1.90 -6.71
CA LYS A 236 10.75 2.11 -5.84
C LYS A 236 11.19 2.85 -4.59
N ILE A 237 10.88 4.16 -4.53
CA ILE A 237 11.23 5.01 -3.39
C ILE A 237 9.98 5.77 -2.94
N ARG A 238 9.46 5.40 -1.76
CA ARG A 238 8.29 6.07 -1.20
C ARG A 238 8.60 7.52 -0.85
N GLY A 239 7.71 8.42 -1.27
CA GLY A 239 7.78 9.83 -0.93
C GLY A 239 8.69 10.65 -1.83
N PHE A 240 9.31 10.04 -2.85
CA PHE A 240 10.08 10.76 -3.87
C PHE A 240 9.27 10.89 -5.15
N PRO A 241 9.28 12.08 -5.78
CA PRO A 241 8.75 12.21 -7.12
C PRO A 241 9.69 11.48 -8.07
N LEU A 242 9.20 10.44 -8.74
CA LEU A 242 9.95 9.71 -9.77
C LEU A 242 9.86 10.45 -11.10
N THR A 243 10.19 11.75 -11.11
CA THR A 243 10.34 12.50 -12.37
C THR A 243 11.53 11.98 -13.15
N TYR A 244 11.59 12.28 -14.44
CA TYR A 244 12.75 11.97 -15.27
C TYR A 244 14.04 12.52 -14.64
N SER A 245 14.05 13.79 -14.22
CA SER A 245 15.20 14.41 -13.54
C SER A 245 15.61 13.67 -12.27
N ALA A 246 14.65 13.29 -11.42
CA ALA A 246 14.93 12.51 -10.22
C ALA A 246 15.50 11.13 -10.55
N SER A 247 15.01 10.47 -11.61
CA SER A 247 15.51 9.16 -12.06
C SER A 247 16.95 9.20 -12.58
N GLN A 248 17.41 10.34 -13.12
CA GLN A 248 18.82 10.53 -13.53
C GLN A 248 19.75 10.73 -12.31
N LEU A 249 19.21 11.23 -11.20
CA LEU A 249 19.96 11.43 -9.96
C LEU A 249 19.96 10.18 -9.07
N LEU A 250 18.81 9.51 -8.96
CA LEU A 250 18.60 8.29 -8.20
C LEU A 250 18.65 7.08 -9.13
N THR A 251 19.86 6.75 -9.60
CA THR A 251 20.09 5.56 -10.41
C THR A 251 20.36 4.33 -9.53
N PHE A 252 20.20 3.13 -10.10
CA PHE A 252 20.54 1.87 -9.44
C PHE A 252 21.97 1.89 -8.87
N GLU A 253 22.95 2.29 -9.69
CA GLU A 253 24.37 2.34 -9.29
C GLU A 253 24.63 3.33 -8.15
N LYS A 254 24.06 4.54 -8.20
CA LYS A 254 24.22 5.53 -7.13
C LYS A 254 23.58 5.06 -5.82
N MET A 255 22.41 4.44 -5.89
CA MET A 255 21.76 3.86 -4.71
C MET A 255 22.63 2.75 -4.11
N LYS A 256 23.15 1.85 -4.96
CA LYS A 256 24.06 0.76 -4.56
C LYS A 256 25.31 1.32 -3.88
N GLU A 257 25.99 2.26 -4.51
CA GLU A 257 27.17 2.93 -3.97
C GLU A 257 26.91 3.50 -2.56
N LYS A 258 25.80 4.23 -2.37
CA LYS A 258 25.43 4.83 -1.09
C LYS A 258 25.12 3.80 -0.01
N ILE A 259 24.47 2.69 -0.35
CA ILE A 259 24.23 1.57 0.58
C ILE A 259 25.58 0.97 1.01
N PHE A 260 26.48 0.70 0.07
CA PHE A 260 27.81 0.16 0.39
C PHE A 260 28.66 1.13 1.21
N GLN A 261 28.58 2.44 0.96
CA GLN A 261 29.26 3.48 1.76
C GLN A 261 28.77 3.46 3.21
N GLN A 262 27.45 3.51 3.42
CA GLN A 262 26.85 3.46 4.77
C GLN A 262 27.23 2.18 5.52
N PHE A 263 27.34 1.07 4.79
CA PHE A 263 27.69 -0.21 5.37
C PHE A 263 29.18 -0.34 5.70
N ARG A 264 30.09 0.09 4.80
CA ARG A 264 31.55 0.04 5.02
C ARG A 264 32.00 1.00 6.11
N TYR A 265 31.29 2.11 6.29
CA TYR A 265 31.61 3.11 7.29
C TYR A 265 30.35 3.47 8.10
N PRO A 266 29.88 2.61 9.02
CA PRO A 266 28.64 2.83 9.77
C PRO A 266 28.63 4.14 10.57
N SER A 267 29.81 4.61 10.98
CA SER A 267 30.01 5.86 11.72
C SER A 267 29.90 7.11 10.84
N SER A 268 30.03 7.00 9.51
CA SER A 268 29.82 8.12 8.59
C SER A 268 28.46 7.96 7.90
N LYS A 269 27.58 8.93 8.10
CA LYS A 269 26.36 9.00 7.29
C LYS A 269 26.78 9.24 5.84
N PRO A 270 26.26 8.46 4.86
CA PRO A 270 26.56 8.74 3.46
C PRO A 270 26.01 10.11 3.08
N ASP A 271 26.73 10.83 2.23
CA ASP A 271 26.23 12.11 1.73
C ASP A 271 24.90 11.90 1.01
N PRO A 272 23.86 12.71 1.31
CA PRO A 272 22.56 12.55 0.71
C PRO A 272 22.58 12.84 -0.79
N ILE A 273 21.76 12.10 -1.54
CA ILE A 273 21.42 12.47 -2.92
C ILE A 273 20.29 13.49 -2.84
N ASN A 274 20.58 14.74 -3.21
CA ASN A 274 19.60 15.81 -3.26
C ASN A 274 18.79 15.71 -4.56
N VAL A 275 17.47 15.69 -4.43
CA VAL A 275 16.52 15.69 -5.55
C VAL A 275 15.66 16.94 -5.45
N ASP A 276 15.88 17.83 -6.39
CA ASP A 276 15.09 19.05 -6.53
C ASP A 276 13.75 18.75 -7.19
N TYR A 277 12.68 19.32 -6.63
CA TYR A 277 11.38 19.26 -7.23
C TYR A 277 10.53 20.46 -6.85
N ILE A 278 9.51 20.74 -7.66
CA ILE A 278 8.54 21.80 -7.40
C ILE A 278 7.38 21.19 -6.63
N ASN A 279 7.11 21.73 -5.44
CA ASN A 279 5.97 21.35 -4.65
C ASN A 279 4.88 22.42 -4.76
N ILE A 280 3.68 22.03 -5.19
CA ILE A 280 2.52 22.92 -5.17
C ILE A 280 2.02 23.01 -3.73
N LYS A 281 2.13 24.19 -3.13
CA LYS A 281 1.58 24.48 -1.81
C LYS A 281 0.40 25.43 -1.95
N ARG A 282 -0.59 25.25 -1.07
CA ARG A 282 -1.71 26.17 -0.91
C ARG A 282 -1.48 27.00 0.35
N ASN A 283 -1.57 28.33 0.26
CA ASN A 283 -1.54 29.19 1.45
C ASN A 283 -2.93 29.20 2.13
N LYS A 284 -3.05 29.93 3.25
CA LYS A 284 -4.30 29.99 4.02
C LYS A 284 -5.44 30.56 3.18
N GLU A 285 -5.13 31.55 2.35
CA GLU A 285 -6.03 32.28 1.45
C GLU A 285 -6.42 31.47 0.20
N ALA A 286 -6.05 30.19 0.15
CA ALA A 286 -6.33 29.26 -0.93
C ALA A 286 -5.57 29.46 -2.25
N GLU A 287 -4.60 30.37 -2.30
CA GLU A 287 -3.72 30.57 -3.45
C GLU A 287 -2.74 29.40 -3.59
N LEU A 288 -2.54 28.94 -4.83
CA LEU A 288 -1.55 27.93 -5.16
C LEU A 288 -0.23 28.59 -5.52
N LYS A 289 0.85 28.17 -4.86
CA LYS A 289 2.22 28.65 -5.12
C LYS A 289 3.14 27.46 -5.39
N ASN A 290 3.97 27.62 -6.41
CA ASN A 290 5.05 26.69 -6.71
C ASN A 290 6.23 27.00 -5.78
N VAL A 291 6.57 26.07 -4.90
CA VAL A 291 7.66 26.23 -3.95
C VAL A 291 8.77 25.25 -4.30
N PRO A 292 9.98 25.72 -4.67
CA PRO A 292 11.14 24.86 -4.83
C PRO A 292 11.43 24.11 -3.53
N MET A 293 11.65 22.81 -3.63
CA MET A 293 11.95 21.97 -2.47
C MET A 293 13.01 20.94 -2.84
N VAL A 294 13.92 20.70 -1.90
CA VAL A 294 14.95 19.67 -2.01
C VAL A 294 14.56 18.49 -1.14
N LYS A 295 14.51 17.28 -1.71
CA LYS A 295 14.39 16.04 -0.95
C LYS A 295 15.74 15.34 -0.89
N GLN A 296 16.15 14.97 0.31
CA GLN A 296 17.41 14.27 0.54
C GLN A 296 17.16 12.78 0.64
N TRP A 297 17.73 12.01 -0.28
CA TRP A 297 17.70 10.55 -0.24
C TRP A 297 18.96 10.01 0.43
N ILE A 298 18.76 9.14 1.41
CA ILE A 298 19.78 8.29 2.03
C ILE A 298 19.19 6.89 2.22
N PRO A 299 20.01 5.84 2.37
CA PRO A 299 19.51 4.55 2.79
C PRO A 299 19.09 4.60 4.28
N VAL A 300 17.92 4.04 4.59
CA VAL A 300 17.29 4.12 5.92
C VAL A 300 16.74 2.75 6.30
N MET A 301 17.52 2.00 7.07
CA MET A 301 17.08 0.74 7.65
C MET A 301 16.47 0.97 9.04
N LYS A 302 15.14 0.88 9.15
CA LYS A 302 14.42 1.01 10.43
C LYS A 302 14.07 -0.33 11.10
N LYS A 303 14.27 -1.44 10.38
CA LYS A 303 13.81 -2.77 10.81
C LYS A 303 14.76 -3.46 11.78
N GLY A 304 15.99 -2.99 11.88
CA GLY A 304 17.01 -3.55 12.76
C GLY A 304 18.42 -3.22 12.30
N PRO A 305 19.44 -3.68 13.04
CA PRO A 305 20.83 -3.57 12.62
C PRO A 305 21.11 -4.42 11.37
N VAL A 306 21.95 -3.88 10.48
CA VAL A 306 22.45 -4.60 9.30
C VAL A 306 23.76 -5.31 9.70
N LYS A 307 23.81 -6.63 9.56
CA LYS A 307 25.00 -7.45 9.83
C LYS A 307 26.00 -7.44 8.67
N LYS A 308 27.20 -7.99 8.91
CA LYS A 308 28.34 -7.98 7.97
C LYS A 308 28.04 -8.64 6.60
N ASP A 309 27.00 -9.45 6.53
CA ASP A 309 26.50 -10.19 5.38
C ASP A 309 25.25 -9.56 4.75
N PHE A 310 24.93 -8.31 5.10
CA PHE A 310 23.73 -7.58 4.70
C PHE A 310 22.41 -8.19 5.22
N ILE A 311 22.47 -9.10 6.19
CA ILE A 311 21.27 -9.62 6.87
C ILE A 311 20.77 -8.59 7.88
N VAL A 312 19.46 -8.34 7.88
CA VAL A 312 18.80 -7.46 8.85
C VAL A 312 18.12 -8.31 9.91
N GLU A 313 18.56 -8.20 11.15
CA GLU A 313 17.89 -8.85 12.28
C GLU A 313 16.89 -7.91 12.92
N PRO A 314 15.69 -8.37 13.32
CA PRO A 314 14.73 -7.52 14.02
C PRO A 314 15.32 -6.92 15.30
N TRP A 315 14.91 -5.71 15.65
CA TRP A 315 15.20 -5.15 16.97
C TRP A 315 14.74 -6.10 18.09
N GLY A 316 15.63 -6.37 19.03
CA GLY A 316 15.36 -7.31 20.14
C GLY A 316 15.49 -8.79 19.77
N TYR A 317 15.93 -9.12 18.56
CA TYR A 317 16.27 -10.50 18.22
C TYR A 317 17.50 -10.95 19.02
N ILE A 318 17.31 -12.01 19.83
CA ILE A 318 18.37 -12.69 20.55
C ILE A 318 18.48 -14.08 19.91
N ALA A 319 19.60 -14.35 19.24
CA ALA A 319 19.86 -15.69 18.73
C ALA A 319 19.81 -16.68 19.90
N LYS A 320 19.01 -17.75 19.78
CA LYS A 320 19.04 -18.84 20.77
C LYS A 320 20.46 -19.40 20.75
N VAL A 321 21.22 -19.14 21.82
CA VAL A 321 22.47 -19.83 22.09
C VAL A 321 22.08 -21.24 22.51
N THR A 322 22.12 -22.17 21.55
CA THR A 322 22.08 -23.59 21.89
C THR A 322 23.44 -23.90 22.52
N PHE A 323 23.50 -23.98 23.84
CA PHE A 323 24.63 -24.61 24.51
C PHE A 323 24.61 -26.09 24.09
N LEU A 324 25.62 -26.48 23.30
CA LEU A 324 25.92 -27.89 23.03
C LEU A 324 26.51 -28.53 24.29
#